data_AF-A0A3B0MJV4-F1
#
_entry.id   AF-A0A3B0MJV4-F1
#
_cell.length_a   1.000
_cell.length_b   1.000
_cell.length_c   1.000
_cell.angle_alpha   90.00
_cell.angle_beta   90.00
_cell.angle_gamma   90.00
#
_symmetry.space_group_name_H-M   'P 1'
#
loop_
_entity.id
_entity.type
_entity.pdbx_description
1 polymer ?
#
loop_
_entity_poly.entity_id
_entity_poly.type
_entity_poly.pdbx_seq_one_letter_code
_entity_poly.pdbx_strand_id
1 'polypeptide(L)'
;MLKDNEDINHDKLLCKHILSLHNNQNKQNVVGPISNNKLRRFIQYSKQVVSPILSNEAKDSLRNFYVQKRKEYREDKRSSTKKIPITLRQLESLVRVSESLARMELSPIASEKHVQMAIQLFIVSTGEAMKSTLNVDNMSLDDQHKIKLSEELILNIVKKGQRTTRRFIIKELQKQYINMVYIQQAINILIKKGVLQERGDLSLRRCN
;
A
#
# COMPACT_ATOMS: atom_id res chain seq x y z
N MET A 1 -4.36 -10.79 3.80
CA MET A 1 -5.13 -10.97 5.05
C MET A 1 -5.65 -9.59 5.42
N LEU A 2 -6.97 -9.43 5.57
CA LEU A 2 -7.49 -8.20 6.18
C LEU A 2 -6.97 -8.19 7.62
N LYS A 3 -6.14 -7.21 7.95
CA LYS A 3 -5.63 -7.07 9.31
C LYS A 3 -6.70 -6.35 10.11
N ASP A 4 -7.16 -6.98 11.18
CA ASP A 4 -7.99 -6.31 12.15
C ASP A 4 -7.13 -5.29 12.90
N ASN A 5 -7.54 -4.03 12.87
CA ASN A 5 -6.83 -2.96 13.55
C ASN A 5 -7.64 -2.63 14.80
N GLU A 6 -7.01 -2.64 15.97
CA GLU A 6 -7.63 -2.29 17.24
C GLU A 6 -7.96 -0.78 17.28
N ASP A 7 -9.08 -0.38 16.68
CA ASP A 7 -9.58 1.00 16.69
C ASP A 7 -10.96 1.06 17.36
N ILE A 8 -10.94 1.45 18.63
CA ILE A 8 -12.12 1.58 19.50
C ILE A 8 -13.19 2.48 18.87
N ASN A 9 -12.82 3.50 18.10
CA ASN A 9 -13.79 4.39 17.46
C ASN A 9 -14.47 3.70 16.28
N HIS A 10 -13.70 2.95 15.48
CA HIS A 10 -14.23 2.16 14.38
C HIS A 10 -15.20 1.09 14.89
N ASP A 11 -14.84 0.39 15.96
CA ASP A 11 -15.66 -0.63 16.59
C ASP A 11 -16.99 -0.07 17.10
N LYS A 12 -16.94 1.08 17.80
CA LYS A 12 -18.16 1.78 18.26
C LYS A 12 -19.09 2.14 17.11
N LEU A 13 -18.55 2.65 16.00
CA LEU A 13 -19.33 3.01 14.82
C LEU A 13 -19.96 1.77 14.17
N LEU A 14 -19.17 0.71 14.04
CA LEU A 14 -19.60 -0.54 13.42
C LEU A 14 -20.68 -1.23 14.27
N CYS A 15 -20.50 -1.31 15.59
CA CYS A 15 -21.50 -1.80 16.53
C CYS A 15 -22.79 -0.97 16.45
N LYS A 16 -22.70 0.37 16.47
CA LYS A 16 -23.88 1.24 16.34
C LYS A 16 -24.63 0.99 15.04
N HIS A 17 -23.90 0.82 13.94
CA HIS A 17 -24.50 0.53 12.64
C HIS A 17 -25.23 -0.82 12.63
N ILE A 18 -24.59 -1.89 13.10
CA ILE A 18 -25.21 -3.23 13.15
C ILE A 18 -26.46 -3.24 14.05
N LEU A 19 -26.38 -2.64 15.24
CA LEU A 19 -27.52 -2.54 16.15
C LEU A 19 -28.68 -1.75 15.53
N SER A 20 -28.39 -0.69 14.77
CA SER A 20 -29.41 0.07 14.04
C SER A 20 -30.11 -0.74 12.95
N LEU A 21 -29.40 -1.66 12.30
CA LEU A 21 -29.97 -2.55 11.27
C LEU A 21 -30.91 -3.60 11.88
N HIS A 22 -30.65 -4.05 13.10
CA HIS A 22 -31.51 -5.02 13.79
C HIS A 22 -32.78 -4.37 14.38
N ASN A 23 -32.72 -3.09 14.77
CA ASN A 23 -33.87 -2.37 15.34
C ASN A 23 -34.89 -1.91 14.28
N ASN A 24 -34.46 -1.65 13.05
CA ASN A 24 -35.35 -1.27 11.95
C ASN A 24 -35.71 -2.49 11.09
N GLN A 25 -36.90 -3.07 11.30
CA GLN A 25 -37.48 -4.08 10.38
C GLN A 25 -37.68 -3.53 8.95
N ASN A 26 -37.66 -2.21 8.78
CA ASN A 26 -37.55 -1.58 7.48
C ASN A 26 -36.07 -1.48 7.10
N LYS A 27 -35.63 -2.44 6.27
CA LYS A 27 -34.45 -2.30 5.41
C LYS A 27 -34.60 -0.98 4.63
N GLN A 28 -34.11 0.12 5.18
CA GLN A 28 -33.82 1.29 4.37
C GLN A 28 -32.73 0.79 3.43
N ASN A 29 -33.16 0.33 2.24
CA ASN A 29 -32.26 0.05 1.14
C ASN A 29 -31.49 1.34 0.98
N VAL A 30 -30.22 1.36 1.41
CA VAL A 30 -29.34 2.49 1.16
C VAL A 30 -29.28 2.58 -0.36
N VAL A 31 -30.11 3.47 -0.93
CA VAL A 31 -30.19 3.66 -2.36
C VAL A 31 -28.92 4.41 -2.70
N GLY A 32 -27.88 3.65 -3.06
CA GLY A 32 -26.69 4.23 -3.65
C GLY A 32 -27.06 5.03 -4.90
N PRO A 33 -26.16 5.89 -5.39
CA PRO A 33 -26.42 6.75 -6.56
C PRO A 33 -26.80 5.95 -7.82
N ILE A 34 -26.50 4.64 -7.85
CA ILE A 34 -26.86 3.73 -8.93
C ILE A 34 -27.77 2.65 -8.35
N SER A 35 -28.93 2.44 -8.99
CA SER A 35 -29.85 1.37 -8.61
C SER A 35 -29.26 -0.01 -8.92
N ASN A 36 -29.55 -0.99 -8.07
CA ASN A 36 -29.09 -2.37 -8.24
C ASN A 36 -29.46 -2.96 -9.62
N ASN A 37 -30.66 -2.64 -10.12
CA ASN A 37 -31.12 -3.11 -11.43
C ASN A 37 -30.28 -2.52 -12.57
N LYS A 38 -29.93 -1.23 -12.51
CA LYS A 38 -29.07 -0.58 -13.50
C LYS A 38 -27.67 -1.16 -13.48
N LEU A 39 -27.10 -1.37 -12.28
CA LEU A 39 -25.77 -1.95 -12.10
C LEU A 39 -25.69 -3.40 -12.63
N ARG A 40 -26.70 -4.24 -12.36
CA ARG A 40 -26.78 -5.60 -12.94
C ARG A 40 -26.81 -5.59 -14.46
N ARG A 41 -27.67 -4.75 -15.06
CA ARG A 41 -27.75 -4.60 -16.52
C ARG A 41 -26.43 -4.11 -17.11
N PHE A 42 -25.76 -3.16 -16.45
CA PHE A 42 -24.46 -2.65 -16.88
C PHE A 42 -23.38 -3.75 -16.87
N ILE A 43 -23.30 -4.54 -15.80
CA ILE A 43 -22.34 -5.67 -15.70
C ILE A 43 -22.62 -6.72 -16.79
N GLN A 44 -23.90 -7.02 -17.06
CA GLN A 44 -24.26 -7.98 -18.11
C GLN A 44 -23.85 -7.45 -19.49
N TYR A 45 -24.16 -6.19 -19.78
CA TYR A 45 -23.79 -5.53 -21.03
C TYR A 45 -22.28 -5.52 -21.24
N SER A 46 -21.50 -5.11 -20.25
CA SER A 46 -20.04 -5.04 -20.36
C SER A 46 -19.40 -6.42 -20.59
N LYS A 47 -19.95 -7.48 -19.99
CA LYS A 47 -19.51 -8.87 -20.21
C LYS A 47 -19.84 -9.41 -21.60
N GLN A 48 -20.96 -8.99 -22.19
CA GLN A 48 -21.41 -9.50 -23.49
C GLN A 48 -20.78 -8.75 -24.67
N VAL A 49 -20.60 -7.44 -24.53
CA VAL A 49 -20.24 -6.56 -25.66
C VAL A 49 -18.73 -6.32 -25.74
N VAL A 50 -18.02 -6.34 -24.62
CA VAL A 50 -16.62 -5.91 -24.55
C VAL A 50 -15.69 -7.05 -24.14
N SER A 51 -14.77 -7.37 -25.04
CA SER A 51 -13.70 -8.35 -24.84
C SER A 51 -12.34 -7.66 -25.00
N PRO A 52 -11.81 -7.04 -23.93
CA PRO A 52 -10.61 -6.23 -24.04
C PRO A 52 -9.36 -7.03 -24.39
N ILE A 53 -8.47 -6.43 -25.18
CA ILE A 53 -7.18 -7.01 -25.54
C ILE A 53 -6.06 -6.11 -25.00
N LEU A 54 -4.97 -6.69 -24.53
CA LEU A 54 -3.80 -5.93 -24.09
C LEU A 54 -3.15 -5.17 -25.25
N SER A 55 -2.96 -3.87 -25.03
CA SER A 55 -2.05 -3.03 -25.82
C SER A 55 -0.59 -3.52 -25.70
N ASN A 56 0.27 -3.10 -26.63
CA ASN A 56 1.68 -3.51 -26.62
C ASN A 56 2.41 -2.95 -25.39
N GLU A 57 2.13 -1.70 -25.04
CA GLU A 57 2.66 -1.02 -23.85
C GLU A 57 2.26 -1.76 -22.57
N ALA A 58 1.01 -2.22 -22.48
CA ALA A 58 0.53 -3.02 -21.36
C ALA A 58 1.25 -4.37 -21.24
N LYS A 59 1.52 -5.05 -22.37
CA LYS A 59 2.27 -6.32 -22.39
C LYS A 59 3.70 -6.12 -21.89
N ASP A 60 4.37 -5.06 -22.34
CA ASP A 60 5.73 -4.77 -21.92
C ASP A 60 5.79 -4.38 -20.44
N SER A 61 4.82 -3.60 -19.95
CA SER A 61 4.71 -3.26 -18.52
C SER A 61 4.56 -4.50 -17.62
N LEU A 62 3.68 -5.43 -18.01
CA LEU A 62 3.50 -6.72 -17.30
C LEU A 62 4.77 -7.58 -17.33
N ARG A 63 5.45 -7.65 -18.48
CA ARG A 63 6.72 -8.39 -18.63
C ARG A 63 7.79 -7.81 -17.71
N ASN A 64 7.97 -6.49 -17.74
CA ASN A 64 8.94 -5.77 -16.94
C ASN A 64 8.68 -6.00 -15.44
N PHE A 65 7.42 -5.87 -15.01
CA PHE A 65 7.04 -6.14 -13.62
C PHE A 65 7.38 -7.57 -13.18
N TYR A 66 7.03 -8.58 -13.99
CA TYR A 66 7.32 -9.98 -13.67
C TYR A 66 8.83 -10.26 -13.58
N VAL A 67 9.62 -9.79 -14.55
CA VAL A 67 11.08 -9.99 -14.58
C VAL A 67 11.73 -9.30 -13.38
N GLN A 68 11.31 -8.07 -13.08
CA GLN A 68 11.81 -7.30 -11.94
C GLN A 68 11.52 -8.02 -10.61
N LYS A 69 10.28 -8.48 -10.39
CA LYS A 69 9.92 -9.23 -9.17
C LYS A 69 10.68 -10.55 -9.03
N ARG A 70 10.94 -11.24 -10.14
CA ARG A 70 11.77 -12.46 -10.15
C ARG A 70 13.25 -12.16 -9.86
N LYS A 71 13.75 -10.99 -10.26
CA LYS A 71 15.10 -10.52 -9.94
C LYS A 71 15.24 -10.19 -8.46
N GLU A 72 14.33 -9.39 -7.90
CA GLU A 72 14.25 -9.09 -6.46
C GLU A 72 14.28 -10.37 -5.63
N TYR A 73 13.44 -11.35 -5.99
CA TYR A 73 13.41 -12.64 -5.33
C TYR A 73 14.75 -13.41 -5.36
N ARG A 74 15.54 -13.30 -6.44
CA ARG A 74 16.85 -13.95 -6.54
C ARG A 74 17.90 -13.27 -5.66
N GLU A 75 17.84 -11.95 -5.54
CA GLU A 75 18.75 -11.14 -4.71
C GLU A 75 18.43 -11.31 -3.22
N ASP A 76 17.16 -11.45 -2.87
CA ASP A 76 16.66 -11.70 -1.51
C ASP A 76 17.02 -13.08 -0.94
N LYS A 77 17.67 -13.98 -1.71
CA LYS A 77 18.08 -15.32 -1.23
C LYS A 77 19.03 -15.30 -0.03
N ARG A 78 19.66 -14.15 0.26
CA ARG A 78 20.52 -13.95 1.45
C ARG A 78 19.74 -13.53 2.71
N SER A 79 18.44 -13.26 2.59
CA SER A 79 17.60 -12.87 3.71
C SER A 79 17.10 -14.08 4.49
N SER A 80 17.11 -13.98 5.82
CA SER A 80 16.59 -15.01 6.73
C SER A 80 15.09 -15.32 6.50
N THR A 81 14.35 -14.37 5.93
CA THR A 81 12.93 -14.56 5.59
C THR A 81 12.78 -15.07 4.15
N LYS A 82 12.34 -16.33 4.00
CA LYS A 82 11.98 -16.90 2.70
C LYS A 82 10.78 -16.16 2.12
N LYS A 83 11.00 -15.33 1.09
CA LYS A 83 9.92 -14.76 0.28
C LYS A 83 9.28 -15.86 -0.60
N ILE A 84 8.07 -15.65 -1.07
CA ILE A 84 7.43 -16.56 -2.05
C ILE A 84 7.59 -15.92 -3.43
N PRO A 85 8.15 -16.62 -4.43
CA PRO A 85 8.36 -16.04 -5.74
C PRO A 85 7.05 -15.81 -6.47
N ILE A 86 7.01 -14.76 -7.31
CA ILE A 86 5.92 -14.61 -8.27
C ILE A 86 5.92 -15.77 -9.28
N THR A 87 4.72 -16.26 -9.62
CA THR A 87 4.48 -17.37 -10.55
C THR A 87 3.80 -16.90 -11.82
N LEU A 88 3.85 -17.71 -12.88
CA LEU A 88 3.13 -17.43 -14.13
C LEU A 88 1.62 -17.32 -13.94
N ARG A 89 1.04 -18.08 -12.98
CA ARG A 89 -0.38 -17.98 -12.63
C ARG A 89 -0.74 -16.59 -12.09
N GLN A 90 0.15 -15.97 -11.32
CA GLN A 90 -0.06 -14.61 -10.81
C GLN A 90 0.06 -13.58 -11.94
N LEU A 91 0.97 -13.78 -12.90
CA LEU A 91 1.04 -12.96 -14.11
C LEU A 91 -0.25 -13.06 -14.93
N GLU A 92 -0.77 -14.26 -15.16
CA GLU A 92 -2.05 -14.47 -15.84
C GLU A 92 -3.21 -13.82 -15.07
N SER A 93 -3.18 -13.87 -13.73
CA SER A 93 -4.17 -13.20 -12.89
C SER A 93 -4.13 -11.68 -13.09
N LEU A 94 -2.95 -11.08 -13.18
CA LEU A 94 -2.79 -9.64 -13.47
C LEU A 94 -3.34 -9.26 -14.85
N VAL A 95 -3.13 -10.11 -15.86
CA VAL A 95 -3.75 -9.93 -17.19
C VAL A 95 -5.27 -9.89 -17.07
N ARG A 96 -5.87 -10.90 -16.43
CA ARG A 96 -7.33 -10.99 -16.26
C ARG A 96 -7.91 -9.80 -15.51
N VAL A 97 -7.21 -9.30 -14.48
CA VAL A 97 -7.62 -8.09 -13.73
C VAL A 97 -7.53 -6.85 -14.63
N SER A 98 -6.45 -6.70 -15.39
CA SER A 98 -6.25 -5.55 -16.30
C SER A 98 -7.34 -5.48 -17.38
N GLU A 99 -7.67 -6.63 -17.99
CA GLU A 99 -8.78 -6.74 -18.94
C GLU A 99 -10.13 -6.47 -18.27
N SER A 100 -10.33 -6.93 -17.03
CA SER A 100 -11.57 -6.66 -16.29
C SER A 100 -11.76 -5.17 -15.98
N LEU A 101 -10.67 -4.46 -15.67
CA LEU A 101 -10.69 -3.01 -15.48
C LEU A 101 -11.04 -2.27 -16.77
N ALA A 102 -10.42 -2.65 -17.90
CA ALA A 102 -10.76 -2.09 -19.20
C ALA A 102 -12.23 -2.36 -19.58
N ARG A 103 -12.74 -3.56 -19.27
CA ARG A 103 -14.13 -3.94 -19.48
C ARG A 103 -15.10 -3.08 -18.65
N MET A 104 -14.74 -2.74 -17.42
CA MET A 104 -15.54 -1.84 -16.58
C MET A 104 -15.67 -0.44 -17.16
N GLU A 105 -14.65 0.02 -17.91
CA GLU A 105 -14.67 1.29 -18.64
C GLU A 105 -15.28 1.16 -20.05
N LEU A 106 -15.79 -0.01 -20.43
CA LEU A 106 -16.24 -0.35 -21.78
C LEU A 106 -15.16 -0.16 -22.86
N SER A 107 -13.88 -0.21 -22.47
CA SER A 107 -12.75 -0.10 -23.40
C SER A 107 -12.43 -1.45 -24.03
N PRO A 108 -12.32 -1.54 -25.37
CA PRO A 108 -11.86 -2.76 -26.06
C PRO A 108 -10.35 -2.99 -25.91
N ILE A 109 -9.60 -2.02 -25.37
CA ILE A 109 -8.16 -2.10 -25.23
C ILE A 109 -7.78 -1.90 -23.76
N ALA A 110 -7.07 -2.88 -23.22
CA ALA A 110 -6.40 -2.77 -21.93
C ALA A 110 -5.06 -2.03 -22.12
N SER A 111 -5.10 -0.72 -21.89
CA SER A 111 -3.91 0.14 -21.86
C SER A 111 -3.08 -0.04 -20.58
N GLU A 112 -1.88 0.55 -20.58
CA GLU A 112 -0.94 0.50 -19.46
C GLU A 112 -1.56 0.94 -18.12
N LYS A 113 -2.46 1.94 -18.13
CA LYS A 113 -3.13 2.42 -16.90
C LYS A 113 -3.85 1.29 -16.15
N HIS A 114 -4.47 0.35 -16.88
CA HIS A 114 -5.20 -0.77 -16.27
C HIS A 114 -4.24 -1.77 -15.64
N VAL A 115 -3.09 -2.00 -16.30
CA VAL A 115 -2.01 -2.84 -15.77
C VAL A 115 -1.42 -2.23 -14.51
N GLN A 116 -1.14 -0.92 -14.52
CA GLN A 116 -0.63 -0.22 -13.34
C GLN A 116 -1.58 -0.37 -12.15
N MET A 117 -2.88 -0.18 -12.37
CA MET A 117 -3.89 -0.39 -11.32
C MET A 117 -3.97 -1.86 -10.85
N ALA A 118 -3.90 -2.82 -11.76
CA ALA A 118 -3.87 -4.24 -11.41
C ALA A 118 -2.64 -4.60 -10.55
N ILE A 119 -1.47 -4.06 -10.90
CA ILE A 119 -0.23 -4.22 -10.13
C ILE A 119 -0.37 -3.57 -8.75
N GLN A 120 -0.96 -2.37 -8.66
CA GLN A 120 -1.20 -1.70 -7.38
C GLN A 120 -2.09 -2.56 -6.47
N LEU A 121 -3.20 -3.09 -6.98
CA LEU A 121 -4.07 -4.00 -6.24
C LEU A 121 -3.32 -5.26 -5.76
N PHE A 122 -2.46 -5.81 -6.62
CA PHE A 122 -1.62 -6.96 -6.27
C PHE A 122 -0.63 -6.65 -5.13
N ILE A 123 0.05 -5.50 -5.18
CA ILE A 123 1.01 -5.08 -4.14
C ILE A 123 0.30 -4.81 -2.80
N VAL A 124 -0.88 -4.19 -2.83
CA VAL A 124 -1.70 -3.95 -1.64
C VAL A 124 -2.17 -5.27 -1.02
N SER A 125 -2.65 -6.21 -1.83
CA SER A 125 -3.17 -7.51 -1.35
C SER A 125 -2.11 -8.45 -0.79
N THR A 126 -0.88 -8.39 -1.32
CA THR A 126 0.26 -9.21 -0.87
C THR A 126 0.93 -8.65 0.39
N GLY A 127 0.48 -7.50 0.89
CA GLY A 127 1.11 -6.79 2.02
C GLY A 127 2.48 -6.22 1.67
N GLU A 128 2.88 -6.27 0.39
CA GLU A 128 4.09 -5.63 -0.10
C GLU A 128 4.00 -4.11 0.05
N ALA A 129 2.80 -3.50 -0.02
CA ALA A 129 2.61 -2.07 0.23
C ALA A 129 3.15 -1.62 1.60
N MET A 130 3.01 -2.47 2.63
CA MET A 130 3.55 -2.19 3.98
C MET A 130 5.08 -2.34 4.04
N LYS A 131 5.65 -3.21 3.19
CA LYS A 131 7.10 -3.37 3.02
C LYS A 131 7.70 -2.34 2.07
N SER A 132 6.95 -1.85 1.10
CA SER A 132 7.41 -0.88 0.09
C SER A 132 7.39 0.55 0.63
N THR A 133 6.55 0.88 1.61
CA THR A 133 6.79 2.03 2.50
C THR A 133 8.16 1.97 3.20
N LEU A 134 8.80 0.78 3.21
CA LEU A 134 10.14 0.55 3.74
C LEU A 134 11.21 0.32 2.65
N ASN A 135 10.86 0.33 1.35
CA ASN A 135 11.80 0.16 0.24
C ASN A 135 12.26 1.54 -0.25
N VAL A 136 13.40 1.97 0.29
CA VAL A 136 14.13 3.19 -0.10
C VAL A 136 14.65 3.11 -1.55
N ASP A 137 14.67 1.93 -2.15
CA ASP A 137 15.40 1.65 -3.39
C ASP A 137 14.67 2.06 -4.70
N ASN A 138 13.38 2.40 -4.64
CA ASN A 138 12.60 2.87 -5.80
C ASN A 138 12.20 4.36 -5.73
N MET A 139 12.77 5.11 -4.79
CA MET A 139 12.54 6.56 -4.67
C MET A 139 13.48 7.34 -5.60
N SER A 140 13.00 8.47 -6.14
CA SER A 140 13.82 9.41 -6.90
C SER A 140 15.09 9.78 -6.11
N LEU A 141 16.19 10.08 -6.78
CA LEU A 141 17.45 10.45 -6.11
C LEU A 141 17.22 11.61 -5.10
N ASP A 142 16.34 12.55 -5.43
CA ASP A 142 15.95 13.67 -4.56
C ASP A 142 15.25 13.21 -3.28
N ASP A 143 14.38 12.22 -3.39
CA ASP A 143 13.64 11.64 -2.27
C ASP A 143 14.57 10.87 -1.32
N GLN A 144 15.58 10.17 -1.84
CA GLN A 144 16.61 9.52 -1.03
C GLN A 144 17.46 10.53 -0.25
N HIS A 145 17.79 11.67 -0.87
CA HIS A 145 18.49 12.76 -0.19
C HIS A 145 17.67 13.34 0.96
N LYS A 146 16.35 13.56 0.77
CA LYS A 146 15.45 14.04 1.82
C LYS A 146 15.34 13.07 3.00
N ILE A 147 15.34 11.77 2.74
CA ILE A 147 15.36 10.75 3.81
C ILE A 147 16.68 10.80 4.59
N LYS A 148 17.83 10.87 3.91
CA LYS A 148 19.15 10.96 4.58
C LYS A 148 19.27 12.21 5.45
N LEU A 149 18.84 13.36 4.93
CA LEU A 149 18.79 14.61 5.70
C LEU A 149 17.90 14.46 6.94
N SER A 150 16.74 13.80 6.78
CA SER A 150 15.84 13.51 7.90
C SER A 150 16.50 12.61 8.96
N GLU A 151 17.30 11.61 8.55
CA GLU A 151 18.07 10.76 9.48
C GLU A 151 19.07 11.59 10.31
N GLU A 152 19.84 12.45 9.67
CA GLU A 152 20.83 13.30 10.35
C GLU A 152 20.18 14.24 11.36
N LEU A 153 19.05 14.86 10.99
CA LEU A 153 18.31 15.76 11.88
C LEU A 153 17.74 15.02 13.09
N ILE A 154 17.21 13.80 12.91
CA ILE A 154 16.75 12.96 14.03
C ILE A 154 17.91 12.66 14.99
N LEU A 155 19.10 12.37 14.46
CA LEU A 155 20.29 12.12 15.28
C LEU A 155 20.82 13.39 15.98
N ASN A 156 20.56 14.58 15.45
CA ASN A 156 20.89 15.83 16.14
C ASN A 156 19.91 16.14 17.28
N ILE A 157 18.62 15.81 17.10
CA ILE A 157 17.58 16.00 18.12
C ILE A 157 17.75 15.00 19.27
N VAL A 158 18.00 13.73 18.95
CA VAL A 158 18.11 12.67 19.96
C VAL A 158 19.59 12.37 20.22
N LYS A 159 20.15 12.94 21.30
CA LYS A 159 21.54 12.67 21.70
C LYS A 159 21.70 11.22 22.19
N LYS A 160 22.93 10.70 22.17
CA LYS A 160 23.24 9.34 22.64
C LYS A 160 22.71 9.12 24.06
N GLY A 161 21.96 8.04 24.27
CA GLY A 161 21.35 7.70 25.56
C GLY A 161 20.06 8.45 25.90
N GLN A 162 19.70 9.51 25.16
CA GLN A 162 18.49 10.29 25.37
C GLN A 162 17.24 9.51 24.90
N ARG A 163 16.12 9.77 25.57
CA ARG A 163 14.81 9.21 25.24
C ARG A 163 13.89 10.31 24.75
N THR A 164 13.14 10.02 23.69
CA THR A 164 12.13 10.92 23.13
C THR A 164 10.94 10.12 22.61
N THR A 165 9.80 10.76 22.41
CA THR A 165 8.62 10.10 21.82
C THR A 165 8.57 10.37 20.31
N ARG A 166 7.98 9.44 19.55
CA ARG A 166 7.76 9.63 18.09
C ARG A 166 7.04 10.94 17.78
N ARG A 167 6.04 11.28 18.59
CA ARG A 167 5.26 12.53 18.45
C ARG A 167 6.12 13.78 18.59
N PHE A 168 7.09 13.77 19.51
CA PHE A 168 7.99 14.90 19.70
C PHE A 168 8.90 15.11 18.48
N ILE A 169 9.50 14.03 17.98
CA ILE A 169 10.38 14.07 16.79
C ILE A 169 9.61 14.57 15.56
N ILE A 170 8.40 14.05 15.33
CA ILE A 170 7.57 14.47 14.20
C ILE A 170 7.21 15.95 14.32
N LYS A 171 6.84 16.42 15.51
CA LYS A 171 6.46 17.82 15.75
C LYS A 171 7.63 18.78 15.55
N GLU A 172 8.84 18.41 15.95
CA GLU A 172 10.04 19.23 15.74
C GLU A 172 10.45 19.28 14.25
N LEU A 173 10.45 18.15 13.56
CA LEU A 173 10.84 18.11 12.15
C LEU A 173 9.79 18.73 11.22
N GLN A 174 8.51 18.71 11.61
CA GLN A 174 7.46 19.44 10.90
C GLN A 174 7.66 20.96 10.95
N LYS A 175 8.23 21.52 12.03
CA LYS A 175 8.55 22.95 12.08
C LYS A 175 9.61 23.35 11.04
N GLN A 176 10.42 22.40 10.59
CA GLN A 176 11.44 22.61 9.57
C GLN A 176 10.95 22.31 8.14
N TYR A 177 9.62 22.26 7.91
CA TYR A 177 8.99 22.02 6.60
C TYR A 177 9.30 20.66 5.96
N ILE A 178 9.63 19.64 6.77
CA ILE A 178 9.90 18.29 6.27
C ILE A 178 8.58 17.50 6.18
N ASN A 179 8.37 16.82 5.05
CA ASN A 179 7.19 15.99 4.84
C ASN A 179 7.18 14.80 5.82
N MET A 180 6.01 14.55 6.42
CA MET A 180 5.77 13.49 7.41
C MET A 180 6.19 12.10 6.90
N VAL A 181 6.06 11.85 5.60
CA VAL A 181 6.42 10.57 4.98
C VAL A 181 7.91 10.28 5.14
N TYR A 182 8.78 11.25 4.85
CA TYR A 182 10.24 11.09 4.94
C TYR A 182 10.70 10.92 6.39
N ILE A 183 10.09 11.66 7.33
CA ILE A 183 10.37 11.55 8.77
C ILE A 183 10.06 10.14 9.28
N GLN A 184 8.87 9.64 8.93
CA GLN A 184 8.43 8.31 9.36
C GLN A 184 9.33 7.21 8.80
N GLN A 185 9.78 7.36 7.56
CA GLN A 185 10.74 6.46 6.91
C GLN A 185 12.11 6.50 7.59
N ALA A 186 12.66 7.70 7.85
CA ALA A 186 13.94 7.86 8.53
C ALA A 186 13.95 7.23 9.94
N ILE A 187 12.88 7.42 10.73
CA ILE A 187 12.73 6.77 12.05
C ILE A 187 12.78 5.24 11.90
N ASN A 188 12.04 4.68 10.95
CA ASN A 188 11.98 3.24 10.74
C ASN A 188 13.32 2.67 10.26
N ILE A 189 14.07 3.41 9.42
CA ILE A 189 15.41 3.02 8.99
C ILE A 189 16.38 3.01 10.18
N LEU A 190 16.34 4.05 11.03
CA LEU A 190 17.18 4.13 12.22
C LEU A 190 16.88 3.02 13.25
N ILE A 191 15.62 2.60 13.35
CA ILE A 191 15.23 1.42 14.16
C ILE A 191 15.81 0.13 13.55
N LYS A 192 15.68 -0.07 12.24
CA LYS A 192 16.27 -1.24 11.55
C LYS A 192 17.79 -1.30 11.64
N LYS A 193 18.46 -0.14 11.59
CA LYS A 193 19.92 -0.01 11.79
C LYS A 193 20.36 -0.26 13.23
N GLY A 194 19.43 -0.38 14.18
CA GLY A 194 19.71 -0.58 15.61
C GLY A 194 20.16 0.69 16.35
N VAL A 195 20.17 1.85 15.68
CA VAL A 195 20.58 3.14 16.26
C VAL A 195 19.49 3.68 17.19
N LEU A 196 18.22 3.43 16.86
CA LEU A 196 17.07 3.73 17.72
C LEU A 196 16.42 2.43 18.19
N GLN A 197 16.07 2.36 19.48
CA GLN A 197 15.30 1.27 20.06
C GLN A 197 13.94 1.78 20.50
N GLU A 198 12.88 1.16 19.97
CA GLU A 198 11.49 1.40 20.36
C GLU A 198 11.14 0.49 21.54
N ARG A 199 10.56 1.08 22.60
CA ARG A 199 10.07 0.35 23.76
C ARG A 199 8.54 0.32 23.79
N GLY A 200 7.98 -0.58 24.60
CA GLY A 200 6.52 -0.81 24.70
C GLY A 200 5.70 0.41 25.15
N ASP A 201 6.35 1.46 25.64
CA ASP A 201 5.76 2.76 25.98
C ASP A 201 5.76 3.77 24.82
N LEU A 202 6.04 3.31 23.59
CA LEU A 202 6.17 4.12 22.37
C LEU A 202 7.30 5.18 22.44
N SER A 203 8.23 5.00 23.38
CA SER A 203 9.44 5.82 23.49
C SER A 203 10.56 5.28 22.58
N LEU A 204 11.31 6.19 21.98
CA LEU A 204 12.50 5.92 21.20
C LEU A 204 13.73 6.32 22.00
N ARG A 205 14.65 5.37 22.19
CA ARG A 205 15.95 5.60 22.81
C ARG A 205 17.05 5.46 21.77
N ARG A 206 17.99 6.40 21.73
CA ARG A 206 19.20 6.24 20.92
C ARG A 206 20.20 5.33 21.61
N CYS A 207 20.50 4.20 20.96
CA CYS A 207 21.53 3.25 21.34
C CYS A 207 22.91 3.74 20.88
N ASN A 208 23.96 3.24 21.54
CA ASN A 208 25.34 3.69 21.32
C ASN A 208 25.93 3.17 20.00
#